data_AF-A0A7H8HV24-F1
#
_entry.id   AF-A0A7H8HV24-F1
#
_cell.length_a   1.000
_cell.length_b   1.000
_cell.length_c   1.000
_cell.angle_alpha   90.00
_cell.angle_beta   90.00
_cell.angle_gamma   90.00
#
_symmetry.space_group_name_H-M   'P 1'
#
loop_
_entity.id
_entity.type
_entity.pdbx_description
1 polymer ?
#
loop_
_entity_poly.entity_id
_entity_poly.type
_entity_poly.pdbx_seq_one_letter_code
_entity_poly.pdbx_strand_id
1 'polypeptide(L)'
;MRQSLSPAALACTDVDVSVARGTFEPGALGLFVGDAVHAAVQSRLQPRSVSSYAVNHPADLSEPASVQQGNRDLADPVTSQAAACPRQRFVPAGYSQGASVVDNSIGTSCGPLWTTRSSPQRTPASFHPGSRRRSRTSAASGIPSAS
;
A
#
# COMPACT_ATOMS: atom_id res chain seq x y z
N MET A 1 1.48 30.45 5.77
CA MET A 1 0.65 30.32 4.56
C MET A 1 0.38 28.83 4.35
N ARG A 2 -0.86 28.37 4.51
CA ARG A 2 -1.25 26.98 4.29
C ARG A 2 -1.56 26.81 2.82
N GLN A 3 -0.70 26.13 2.07
CA GLN A 3 -1.00 25.78 0.69
C GLN A 3 -1.85 24.52 0.70
N SER A 4 -3.16 24.70 0.51
CA SER A 4 -4.09 23.63 0.19
C SER A 4 -3.81 23.17 -1.25
N LEU A 5 -3.11 22.06 -1.42
CA LEU A 5 -2.95 21.41 -2.72
C LEU A 5 -4.12 20.45 -2.95
N SER A 6 -4.99 20.83 -3.88
CA SER A 6 -5.88 19.89 -4.59
C SER A 6 -5.00 18.86 -5.33
N PRO A 7 -5.44 17.61 -5.56
CA PRO A 7 -4.64 16.59 -6.25
C PRO A 7 -4.58 16.89 -7.76
N ALA A 8 -3.96 18.01 -8.13
CA ALA A 8 -3.26 18.09 -9.39
C ALA A 8 -2.07 17.14 -9.25
N ALA A 9 -1.85 16.25 -10.23
CA ALA A 9 -0.63 15.45 -10.28
C ALA A 9 0.56 16.36 -9.95
N LEU A 10 1.28 16.03 -8.87
CA LEU A 10 2.52 16.74 -8.56
C LEU A 10 3.39 16.66 -9.82
N ALA A 11 4.04 17.76 -10.19
CA ALA A 11 4.90 17.79 -11.38
C ALA A 11 5.82 16.55 -11.36
N CYS A 12 5.87 15.81 -12.47
CA CYS A 12 6.60 14.54 -12.53
C CYS A 12 8.06 14.76 -12.12
N THR A 13 8.49 14.11 -11.03
CA THR A 13 9.91 14.01 -10.66
C THR A 13 10.53 12.76 -11.27
N ASP A 14 11.85 12.66 -11.24
CA ASP A 14 12.55 11.43 -11.62
C ASP A 14 12.26 10.31 -10.61
N VAL A 15 12.20 10.66 -9.32
CA VAL A 15 11.99 9.72 -8.21
C VAL A 15 11.01 10.29 -7.19
N ASP A 16 10.08 9.47 -6.75
CA ASP A 16 9.21 9.73 -5.61
C ASP A 16 9.52 8.76 -4.46
N VAL A 17 9.76 9.30 -3.27
CA VAL A 17 9.98 8.53 -2.04
C VAL A 17 8.75 8.67 -1.15
N SER A 18 7.84 7.70 -1.26
CA SER A 18 6.63 7.62 -0.44
C SER A 18 6.92 6.83 0.83
N VAL A 19 6.72 7.44 2.00
CA VAL A 19 7.12 6.85 3.29
C VAL A 19 5.94 6.69 4.24
N ALA A 20 5.75 5.47 4.75
CA ALA A 20 4.87 5.18 5.87
C ALA A 20 5.66 5.10 7.18
N ARG A 21 5.47 6.09 8.06
CA ARG A 21 6.09 6.13 9.39
C ARG A 21 5.64 4.97 10.28
N GLY A 22 6.46 4.59 11.24
CA GLY A 22 6.12 3.64 12.29
C GLY A 22 5.22 4.23 13.37
N THR A 23 4.74 3.36 14.25
CA THR A 23 3.85 3.71 15.34
C THR A 23 4.44 4.82 16.20
N PHE A 24 3.66 5.88 16.43
CA PHE A 24 4.01 7.05 17.24
C PHE A 24 5.27 7.79 16.77
N GLU A 25 5.76 7.56 15.55
CA GLU A 25 6.91 8.30 15.04
C GLU A 25 6.56 9.78 14.82
N PRO A 26 7.33 10.72 15.40
CA PRO A 26 7.27 12.12 15.00
C PRO A 26 8.04 12.32 13.68
N GLY A 27 8.03 13.56 13.17
CA GLY A 27 8.75 13.94 11.96
C GLY A 27 7.85 13.99 10.72
N ALA A 28 8.42 14.45 9.61
CA ALA A 28 7.67 14.66 8.37
C ALA A 28 7.40 13.33 7.65
N LEU A 29 8.42 12.49 7.49
CA LEU A 29 8.31 11.13 6.91
C LEU A 29 8.45 10.03 7.96
N GLY A 30 8.83 10.39 9.18
CA GLY A 30 9.19 9.48 10.28
C GLY A 30 10.66 9.66 10.64
N LEU A 31 10.91 10.08 11.88
CA LEU A 31 12.24 10.50 12.35
C LEU A 31 13.29 9.38 12.29
N PHE A 32 12.93 8.13 12.57
CA PHE A 32 13.93 7.06 12.72
C PHE A 32 14.42 6.50 11.40
N VAL A 33 13.54 6.38 10.40
CA VAL A 33 13.86 5.75 9.11
C VAL A 33 13.50 6.63 7.94
N GLY A 34 12.30 7.20 7.93
CA GLY A 34 11.75 7.92 6.78
C GLY A 34 12.60 9.08 6.29
N ASP A 35 12.89 10.00 7.21
CA ASP A 35 13.66 11.22 6.89
C ASP A 35 15.07 10.88 6.41
N ALA A 36 15.72 9.88 7.02
CA ALA A 36 17.06 9.42 6.64
C ALA A 36 17.08 8.73 5.26
N VAL A 37 16.07 7.91 4.94
CA VAL A 37 15.94 7.26 3.63
C VAL A 37 15.76 8.31 2.53
N HIS A 38 14.85 9.26 2.71
CA HIS A 38 14.64 10.33 1.72
C HIS A 38 15.91 11.15 1.50
N ALA A 39 16.58 11.57 2.58
CA ALA A 39 17.83 12.33 2.48
C ALA A 39 18.92 11.55 1.72
N ALA A 40 19.07 10.25 1.99
CA ALA A 40 20.05 9.40 1.31
C ALA A 40 19.73 9.18 -0.18
N VAL A 41 18.45 9.04 -0.54
CA VAL A 41 18.03 8.94 -1.94
C VAL A 41 18.31 10.26 -2.66
N GLN A 42 17.90 11.38 -2.07
CA GLN A 42 18.11 12.70 -2.64
C GLN A 42 19.60 13.01 -2.85
N SER A 43 20.47 12.64 -1.90
CA SER A 43 21.91 12.87 -2.02
C SER A 43 22.57 11.98 -3.08
N ARG A 44 22.17 10.70 -3.18
CA ARG A 44 22.81 9.74 -4.08
C ARG A 44 22.39 9.89 -5.54
N LEU A 45 21.21 10.45 -5.80
CA LEU A 45 20.64 10.51 -7.14
C LEU A 45 20.84 11.86 -7.84
N GLN A 46 21.58 12.80 -7.25
CA GLN A 46 21.87 14.07 -7.91
C GLN A 46 22.47 13.86 -9.32
N PRO A 47 22.02 14.63 -10.34
CA PRO A 47 21.15 15.80 -10.29
C PRO A 47 19.65 15.51 -10.47
N ARG A 48 19.19 14.27 -10.27
CA ARG A 48 17.79 13.87 -10.44
C ARG A 48 16.87 14.60 -9.47
N SER A 49 15.67 14.91 -9.93
CA SER A 49 14.61 15.46 -9.10
C SER A 49 14.01 14.36 -8.20
N VAL A 50 13.95 14.62 -6.89
CA VAL A 50 13.38 13.70 -5.91
C VAL A 50 12.25 14.40 -5.17
N SER A 51 11.06 13.79 -5.18
CA SER A 51 9.92 14.17 -4.34
C SER A 51 9.77 13.21 -3.18
N SER A 52 9.02 13.63 -2.16
CA SER A 52 8.63 12.79 -1.03
C SER A 52 7.14 12.90 -0.76
N TYR A 53 6.55 11.79 -0.30
CA TYR A 53 5.18 11.75 0.18
C TYR A 53 5.12 11.11 1.57
N ALA A 54 4.48 11.78 2.51
CA ALA A 54 4.22 11.23 3.85
C ALA A 54 2.89 10.50 3.82
N VAL A 55 2.90 9.17 3.95
CA VAL A 55 1.67 8.37 3.98
C VAL A 55 0.85 8.72 5.22
N ASN A 56 -0.33 9.26 4.96
CA ASN A 56 -1.29 9.72 5.93
C ASN A 56 -2.09 8.54 6.51
N HIS A 57 -1.57 8.02 7.61
CA HIS A 57 -2.24 7.05 8.45
C HIS A 57 -2.08 7.41 9.92
N PRO A 58 -2.95 6.91 10.82
CA PRO A 58 -2.89 7.19 12.24
C PRO A 58 -1.53 6.90 12.89
N ALA A 59 -0.86 5.82 12.47
CA ALA A 59 0.37 5.33 13.09
C ALA A 59 0.21 5.13 14.61
N ASP A 60 -0.93 4.58 15.02
CA ASP A 60 -1.31 4.35 16.41
C ASP A 60 -1.66 2.87 16.62
N LEU A 61 -1.43 2.34 17.82
CA LEU A 61 -1.85 1.00 18.22
C LEU A 61 -3.33 0.93 18.59
N SER A 62 -3.93 2.04 19.01
CA SER A 62 -5.36 2.11 19.34
C SER A 62 -6.27 2.20 18.13
N GLU A 63 -5.70 2.31 16.93
CA GLU A 63 -6.43 2.46 15.66
C GLU A 63 -6.28 1.21 14.78
N PRO A 64 -7.20 0.23 14.87
CA PRO A 64 -7.09 -1.04 14.14
C PRO A 64 -7.08 -0.87 12.62
N ALA A 65 -7.67 0.22 12.13
CA ALA A 65 -7.71 0.54 10.71
C ALA A 65 -6.44 1.21 10.20
N SER A 66 -5.45 1.52 11.05
CA SER A 66 -4.29 2.34 10.70
C SER A 66 -3.54 1.81 9.48
N VAL A 67 -3.22 0.51 9.46
CA VAL A 67 -2.53 -0.13 8.34
C VAL A 67 -3.39 -0.14 7.07
N GLN A 68 -4.70 -0.39 7.19
CA GLN A 68 -5.60 -0.41 6.04
C GLN A 68 -5.75 0.99 5.41
N GLN A 69 -5.80 2.02 6.25
CA GLN A 69 -5.87 3.39 5.79
C GLN A 69 -4.57 3.81 5.10
N GLY A 70 -3.43 3.49 5.69
CA GLY A 70 -2.13 3.75 5.06
C GLY A 70 -1.95 3.02 3.73
N ASN A 71 -2.47 1.79 3.60
CA ASN A 71 -2.42 1.06 2.33
C ASN A 71 -3.14 1.82 1.20
N ARG A 72 -4.37 2.29 1.44
CA ARG A 72 -5.11 3.07 0.44
C ARG A 72 -4.41 4.39 0.13
N ASP A 73 -3.97 5.07 1.17
CA ASP A 73 -3.30 6.37 1.07
C ASP A 73 -1.92 6.29 0.36
N LEU A 74 -1.26 5.13 0.40
CA LEU A 74 -0.05 4.89 -0.39
C LEU A 74 -0.37 4.42 -1.82
N ALA A 75 -1.26 3.42 -1.98
CA ALA A 75 -1.51 2.78 -3.26
C ALA A 75 -2.23 3.69 -4.27
N ASP A 76 -3.22 4.46 -3.82
CA ASP A 76 -4.04 5.29 -4.72
C ASP A 76 -3.22 6.42 -5.36
N PRO A 77 -2.45 7.24 -4.60
CA PRO A 77 -1.63 8.29 -5.19
C PRO A 77 -0.49 7.74 -6.03
N VAL A 78 0.20 6.67 -5.60
CA VAL A 78 1.29 6.07 -6.40
C VAL A 78 0.76 5.54 -7.73
N THR A 79 -0.39 4.87 -7.74
CA THR A 79 -1.00 4.35 -8.97
C THR A 79 -1.44 5.48 -9.89
N SER A 80 -2.09 6.51 -9.34
CA SER A 80 -2.50 7.69 -10.10
C SER A 80 -1.31 8.42 -10.71
N GLN A 81 -0.25 8.63 -9.91
CA GLN A 81 0.96 9.31 -10.33
C GLN A 81 1.75 8.48 -11.35
N ALA A 82 1.83 7.15 -11.21
CA ALA A 82 2.48 6.29 -12.19
C ALA A 82 1.79 6.33 -13.56
N ALA A 83 0.47 6.46 -13.58
CA ALA A 83 -0.30 6.64 -14.82
C ALA A 83 -0.05 8.01 -15.45
N ALA A 84 0.03 9.07 -14.64
CA ALA A 84 0.30 10.43 -15.12
C ALA A 84 1.78 10.65 -15.52
N CYS A 85 2.70 9.94 -14.88
CA CYS A 85 4.16 10.11 -14.99
C CYS A 85 4.86 8.76 -15.25
N PRO A 86 4.77 8.19 -16.48
CA PRO A 86 5.28 6.83 -16.77
C PRO A 86 6.80 6.64 -16.63
N ARG A 87 7.55 7.74 -16.51
CA ARG A 87 9.02 7.73 -16.33
C ARG A 87 9.45 7.91 -14.87
N GLN A 88 8.54 8.33 -14.00
CA GLN A 88 8.82 8.51 -12.57
C GLN A 88 9.05 7.14 -11.92
N ARG A 89 10.05 7.06 -11.06
CA ARG A 89 10.33 5.86 -10.26
C ARG A 89 9.81 6.08 -8.86
N PHE A 90 9.24 5.03 -8.27
CA PHE A 90 8.65 5.09 -6.94
C PHE A 90 9.48 4.23 -5.99
N VAL A 91 9.75 4.78 -4.81
CA VAL A 91 10.48 4.13 -3.72
C VAL A 91 9.58 4.15 -2.48
N PRO A 92 8.61 3.23 -2.37
CA PRO A 92 7.86 3.05 -1.14
C PRO A 92 8.79 2.57 -0.03
N ALA A 93 8.73 3.23 1.13
CA ALA A 93 9.49 2.84 2.31
C ALA A 93 8.58 2.82 3.55
N GLY A 94 8.85 1.91 4.49
CA GLY A 94 8.05 1.77 5.68
C GLY A 94 8.83 1.16 6.84
N TYR A 95 8.50 1.56 8.06
CA TYR A 95 9.12 1.06 9.29
C TYR A 95 8.05 0.57 10.27
N SER A 96 8.28 -0.58 10.93
CA SER A 96 7.36 -1.16 11.92
C SER A 96 5.93 -1.30 11.36
N GLN A 97 4.91 -0.65 11.94
CA GLN A 97 3.53 -0.62 11.40
C GLN A 97 3.47 -0.08 9.95
N GLY A 98 4.34 0.87 9.60
CA GLY A 98 4.46 1.39 8.25
C GLY A 98 5.04 0.39 7.25
N ALA A 99 5.81 -0.61 7.69
CA ALA A 99 6.23 -1.70 6.80
C ALA A 99 5.02 -2.53 6.35
N SER A 100 4.10 -2.83 7.26
CA SER A 100 2.84 -3.51 6.91
C SER A 100 1.96 -2.69 5.95
N VAL A 101 2.01 -1.35 6.03
CA VAL A 101 1.37 -0.46 5.05
C VAL A 101 1.97 -0.67 3.65
N VAL A 102 3.29 -0.65 3.53
CA VAL A 102 4.00 -0.85 2.26
C VAL A 102 3.75 -2.24 1.70
N ASP A 103 3.90 -3.28 2.51
CA ASP A 103 3.68 -4.67 2.10
C ASP A 103 2.28 -4.85 1.50
N ASN A 104 1.25 -4.35 2.19
CA ASN A 104 -0.13 -4.41 1.69
C ASN A 104 -0.31 -3.66 0.38
N SER A 105 0.39 -2.53 0.19
CA SER A 105 0.30 -1.69 -1.01
C SER A 105 0.88 -2.35 -2.25
N ILE A 106 1.90 -3.19 -2.07
CA ILE A 106 2.53 -3.96 -3.15
C ILE A 106 1.89 -5.35 -3.34
N GLY A 107 0.75 -5.60 -2.71
CA GLY A 107 0.01 -6.87 -2.80
C GLY A 107 0.64 -8.01 -1.98
N THR A 108 1.66 -7.71 -1.18
CA THR A 108 2.21 -8.65 -0.20
C THR A 108 1.37 -8.51 1.05
N SER A 109 0.29 -9.26 1.16
CA SER A 109 -0.57 -9.15 2.35
C SER A 109 0.23 -9.43 3.64
N CYS A 110 0.57 -8.37 4.38
CA CYS A 110 0.90 -8.45 5.79
C CYS A 110 -0.44 -8.55 6.52
N GLY A 111 -1.05 -9.74 6.42
CA GLY A 111 -2.08 -10.12 7.38
C GLY A 111 -1.48 -10.08 8.79
N PRO A 112 -2.30 -10.00 9.86
CA PRO A 112 -1.81 -10.27 11.20
C PRO A 112 -0.97 -11.55 11.15
N LEU A 113 0.21 -11.56 11.79
CA LEU A 113 1.12 -12.71 11.88
C LEU A 113 0.47 -13.99 12.46
N TRP A 114 -0.86 -14.00 12.68
CA TRP A 114 -1.64 -15.11 13.23
C TRP A 114 -2.86 -15.53 12.39
N THR A 115 -3.31 -14.77 11.39
CA THR A 115 -4.50 -15.16 10.59
C THR A 115 -4.13 -15.53 9.16
N THR A 116 -4.15 -16.84 8.93
CA THR A 116 -4.39 -17.56 7.66
C THR A 116 -4.55 -16.70 6.40
N ARG A 117 -3.64 -16.93 5.44
CA ARG A 117 -3.77 -16.73 3.97
C ARG A 117 -4.97 -15.85 3.59
N SER A 118 -4.72 -14.58 3.34
CA SER A 118 -5.62 -13.68 2.64
C SER A 118 -6.17 -14.37 1.39
N SER A 119 -7.49 -14.59 1.40
CA SER A 119 -8.25 -14.89 0.20
C SER A 119 -7.90 -13.85 -0.87
N PRO A 120 -7.61 -14.25 -2.12
CA PRO A 120 -7.48 -13.29 -3.20
C PRO A 120 -8.78 -12.49 -3.22
N GLN A 121 -8.69 -11.16 -3.12
CA GLN A 121 -9.82 -10.31 -3.42
C GLN A 121 -10.26 -10.68 -4.83
N ARG A 122 -11.41 -11.36 -4.89
CA ARG A 122 -12.06 -11.74 -6.12
C ARG A 122 -12.39 -10.43 -6.80
N THR A 123 -11.63 -10.08 -7.82
CA THR A 123 -12.04 -9.07 -8.78
C THR A 123 -13.48 -9.38 -9.17
N PRO A 124 -14.43 -8.43 -9.10
CA PRO A 124 -15.75 -8.69 -9.62
C PRO A 124 -15.59 -8.94 -11.11
N ALA A 125 -15.76 -10.19 -11.51
CA ALA A 125 -15.76 -10.57 -12.92
C ALA A 125 -16.80 -9.70 -13.62
N SER A 126 -16.35 -8.95 -14.62
CA SER A 126 -17.24 -8.20 -15.51
C SER A 126 -18.35 -9.12 -16.00
N PHE A 127 -19.59 -8.70 -15.76
CA PHE A 127 -20.80 -9.42 -16.13
C PHE A 127 -20.86 -9.53 -17.66
N HIS A 128 -20.47 -10.68 -18.22
CA HIS A 128 -20.71 -11.02 -19.63
C HIS A 128 -22.08 -11.70 -19.71
N PRO A 129 -23.11 -11.08 -20.33
CA PRO A 129 -24.40 -11.71 -20.50
C PRO A 129 -24.29 -12.74 -21.64
N GLY A 130 -24.10 -14.03 -21.33
CA GLY A 130 -24.14 -15.03 -22.40
C GLY A 130 -23.69 -16.46 -22.16
N SER A 131 -23.17 -16.88 -20.99
CA SER A 131 -22.71 -18.26 -20.81
C SER A 131 -23.66 -19.09 -19.94
N ARG A 132 -24.27 -20.11 -20.55
CA ARG A 132 -25.17 -21.08 -19.90
C ARG A 132 -24.44 -21.83 -18.79
N ARG A 133 -24.98 -21.75 -17.57
CA ARG A 133 -24.54 -22.48 -16.37
C ARG A 133 -24.75 -23.99 -16.59
N ARG A 134 -23.67 -24.79 -16.69
CA ARG A 134 -23.74 -26.24 -16.44
C ARG A 134 -23.62 -26.46 -14.94
N SER A 135 -24.73 -26.87 -14.32
CA SER A 135 -24.79 -27.36 -12.95
C SER A 135 -23.98 -28.65 -12.83
N ARG A 136 -22.84 -28.63 -12.12
CA ARG A 136 -22.21 -29.85 -11.62
C ARG A 136 -22.69 -30.07 -10.19
N THR A 137 -23.59 -31.01 -10.04
CA THR A 137 -23.83 -31.72 -8.76
C THR A 137 -22.64 -32.64 -8.50
N SER A 138 -22.12 -32.65 -7.28
CA SER A 138 -21.33 -33.77 -6.76
C SER A 138 -21.60 -33.93 -5.29
N ALA A 139 -21.91 -35.17 -4.97
CA ALA A 139 -22.49 -35.67 -3.73
C ALA A 139 -21.51 -35.58 -2.56
N ALA A 140 -22.11 -35.41 -1.37
CA ALA A 140 -21.46 -35.66 -0.10
C ALA A 140 -21.29 -37.17 0.12
N SER A 141 -20.09 -37.59 0.51
CA SER A 141 -19.83 -38.91 1.09
C SER A 141 -19.08 -38.68 2.41
N GLY A 142 -19.70 -39.11 3.51
CA GLY A 142 -19.20 -38.97 4.87
C GLY A 142 -18.06 -39.93 5.21
N ILE A 143 -17.38 -39.62 6.33
CA ILE A 143 -16.37 -40.48 6.97
C ILE A 143 -16.85 -40.73 8.41
N PRO A 144 -16.97 -41.99 8.88
CA PRO A 144 -17.33 -42.27 10.26
C PRO A 144 -16.10 -42.28 11.19
N SER A 145 -16.32 -41.80 12.42
CA SER A 145 -15.43 -41.91 13.57
C SER A 145 -15.42 -43.35 14.12
N ALA A 146 -14.24 -43.82 14.54
CA ALA A 146 -14.10 -45.01 15.38
C ALA A 146 -13.41 -44.61 16.69
N SER A 147 -13.94 -45.18 17.78
CA SER A 147 -13.52 -45.08 19.17
C SER A 147 -12.13 -45.65 19.45
#